data_AF-A0AAV6U824-F1
#
_entry.id   AF-A0AAV6U824-F1
#
_cell.length_a   1.000
_cell.length_b   1.000
_cell.length_c   1.000
_cell.angle_alpha   90.00
_cell.angle_beta   90.00
_cell.angle_gamma   90.00
#
_symmetry.space_group_name_H-M   'P 1'
#
loop_
_entity.id
_entity.type
_entity.pdbx_description
1 polymer ?
#
loop_
_entity_poly.entity_id
_entity_poly.type
_entity_poly.pdbx_seq_one_letter_code
_entity_poly.pdbx_strand_id
1 'polypeptide(L)'
;MYKQTYPTATKHIENNTYMDDFVLGTSTDTEATIIYQEMQHLTSRISLPLAKWTTNSKILQGVWRQENIPYKDITQVLGVKWDTDSDVFQIDVLAKIVEASREPVTKRILLKLMPKFYDPLGLFAPVAVVVKILFQVHGLVVFNGMNCYRQLYHNNGTGG
;
A
#
# COMPACT_ATOMS: atom_id res chain seq x y z
N MET A 1 8.75 17.16 25.74
CA MET A 1 7.77 18.23 26.01
C MET A 1 6.39 17.91 25.42
N TYR A 2 6.28 17.61 24.11
CA TYR A 2 4.97 17.40 23.47
C TYR A 2 4.21 16.11 23.85
N LYS A 3 4.88 15.06 24.34
CA LYS A 3 4.24 13.81 24.83
C LYS A 3 3.21 14.04 25.94
N GLN A 4 3.40 15.07 26.77
CA GLN A 4 2.45 15.40 27.85
C GLN A 4 1.30 16.29 27.38
N THR A 5 1.49 17.08 26.31
CA THR A 5 0.50 18.02 25.79
C THR A 5 -0.41 17.39 24.73
N TYR A 6 0.12 16.48 23.92
CA TYR A 6 -0.59 15.77 22.84
C TYR A 6 -0.33 14.26 22.93
N PRO A 7 -0.80 13.60 24.01
CA PRO A 7 -0.48 12.19 24.25
C PRO A 7 -1.03 11.27 23.16
N THR A 8 -2.21 11.57 22.61
CA THR A 8 -2.86 10.78 21.57
C THR A 8 -2.10 10.91 20.26
N ALA A 9 -1.92 12.13 19.75
CA ALA A 9 -1.16 12.39 18.52
C ALA A 9 0.27 11.83 18.59
N THR A 10 0.99 11.99 19.72
CA THR A 10 2.37 11.50 19.82
C THR A 10 2.44 9.97 19.80
N LYS A 11 1.48 9.27 20.42
CA LYS A 11 1.41 7.82 20.32
C LYS A 11 1.15 7.37 18.88
N HIS A 12 0.28 8.07 18.17
CA HIS A 12 -0.07 7.68 16.80
C HIS A 12 1.06 7.99 15.81
N ILE A 13 1.75 9.13 15.93
CA ILE A 13 2.84 9.50 15.03
C ILE A 13 4.01 8.51 15.11
N GLU A 14 4.29 7.95 16.30
CA GLU A 14 5.35 6.96 16.49
C GLU A 14 5.01 5.59 15.87
N ASN A 15 3.74 5.20 15.88
CA ASN A 15 3.33 3.83 15.51
C ASN A 15 2.67 3.72 14.12
N ASN A 16 2.23 4.84 13.54
CA ASN A 16 1.39 4.85 12.35
C ASN A 16 1.96 5.74 11.23
N THR A 17 3.26 6.03 11.31
CA THR A 17 4.00 6.74 10.26
C THR A 17 4.91 5.76 9.54
N TYR A 18 4.82 5.73 8.21
CA TYR A 18 5.70 4.99 7.33
C TYR A 18 6.34 5.95 6.34
N MET A 19 7.65 6.18 6.47
CA MET A 19 8.36 7.23 5.71
C MET A 19 7.62 8.58 5.85
N ASP A 20 7.14 9.14 4.73
CA ASP A 20 6.43 10.42 4.67
C ASP A 20 4.91 10.27 4.84
N ASP A 21 4.38 9.04 4.91
CA ASP A 21 2.95 8.76 5.00
C ASP A 21 2.54 8.52 6.47
N PHE A 22 1.53 9.25 6.94
CA PHE A 22 0.82 8.96 8.20
C PHE A 22 -0.55 8.36 7.89
N VAL A 23 -0.83 7.17 8.41
CA VAL A 23 -2.06 6.42 8.10
C VAL A 23 -2.60 5.78 9.37
N LEU A 24 -3.83 6.12 9.75
CA LEU A 24 -4.45 5.60 10.96
C LEU A 24 -5.91 5.20 10.70
N GLY A 25 -6.32 4.06 11.26
CA GLY A 25 -7.72 3.68 11.41
C GLY A 25 -8.21 3.87 12.85
N THR A 26 -9.46 4.29 13.01
CA THR A 26 -10.12 4.47 14.31
C THR A 26 -11.47 3.75 14.31
N SER A 27 -12.03 3.51 15.49
CA SER A 27 -13.33 2.82 15.61
C SER A 27 -14.52 3.78 15.50
N THR A 28 -14.29 5.09 15.65
CA THR A 28 -15.35 6.10 15.66
C THR A 28 -14.92 7.40 14.96
N ASP A 29 -15.90 8.14 14.42
CA ASP A 29 -15.69 9.45 13.81
C ASP A 29 -15.23 10.52 14.82
N THR A 30 -15.69 10.43 16.06
CA THR A 30 -15.32 11.34 17.14
C THR A 30 -13.83 11.20 17.48
N GLU A 31 -13.35 9.96 17.60
CA GLU A 31 -11.94 9.65 17.79
C GLU A 31 -11.09 10.16 16.62
N ALA A 32 -11.53 9.91 15.37
CA ALA A 32 -10.85 10.43 14.18
C ALA A 32 -10.72 11.96 14.20
N THR A 33 -11.78 12.66 14.60
CA THR A 33 -11.81 14.13 14.68
C THR A 33 -10.83 14.67 15.72
N ILE A 34 -10.81 14.06 16.92
CA ILE A 34 -9.89 14.44 18.00
C ILE A 34 -8.44 14.25 17.54
N ILE A 35 -8.13 13.11 16.93
CA ILE A 35 -6.78 12.81 16.46
C ILE A 35 -6.36 13.78 15.37
N TYR A 36 -7.23 14.07 14.41
CA TYR A 36 -6.95 15.06 13.37
C TYR A 36 -6.59 16.44 13.95
N GLN A 37 -7.38 16.92 14.91
CA GLN A 37 -7.14 18.21 15.56
C GLN A 37 -5.83 18.23 16.36
N GLU A 38 -5.57 17.20 17.19
CA GLU A 38 -4.31 17.10 17.93
C GLU A 38 -3.11 17.01 16.98
N MET A 39 -3.23 16.26 15.88
CA MET A 39 -2.17 16.12 14.89
C MET A 39 -1.86 17.44 14.19
N GLN A 40 -2.88 18.18 13.74
CA GLN A 40 -2.68 19.51 13.16
C GLN A 40 -1.96 20.44 14.12
N HIS A 41 -2.37 20.48 15.38
CA HIS A 41 -1.73 21.34 16.38
C HIS A 41 -0.29 20.92 16.66
N LEU A 42 -0.05 19.62 16.88
CA LEU A 42 1.28 19.08 17.15
C LEU A 42 2.25 19.38 15.99
N THR A 43 1.84 19.03 14.77
CA THR A 43 2.66 19.13 13.55
C THR A 43 2.97 20.59 13.19
N SER A 44 2.02 21.49 13.43
CA SER A 44 2.24 22.94 13.30
C SER A 44 3.27 23.45 14.31
N ARG A 45 3.26 22.94 15.55
CA ARG A 45 4.20 23.36 16.61
C ARG A 45 5.63 22.90 16.35
N ILE A 46 5.82 21.79 15.67
CA ILE A 46 7.15 21.27 15.30
C ILE A 46 7.58 21.70 13.88
N SER A 47 6.84 22.61 13.23
CA SER A 47 7.10 23.11 11.87
C SER A 47 7.14 22.00 10.80
N LEU A 48 6.36 20.94 10.98
CA LEU A 48 6.21 19.82 10.03
C LEU A 48 4.72 19.55 9.76
N PRO A 49 3.94 20.53 9.25
CA PRO A 49 2.50 20.38 9.07
C PRO A 49 2.17 19.23 8.12
N LEU A 50 1.27 18.35 8.53
CA LEU A 50 0.74 17.29 7.66
C LEU A 50 -0.15 17.90 6.58
N ALA A 51 -0.04 17.37 5.37
CA ALA A 51 -0.75 17.83 4.19
C ALA A 51 -1.47 16.67 3.50
N LYS A 52 -2.33 17.00 2.51
CA LYS A 52 -3.07 16.02 1.69
C LYS A 52 -3.96 15.09 2.52
N TRP A 53 -4.66 15.65 3.50
CA TRP A 53 -5.61 14.94 4.34
C TRP A 53 -6.70 14.24 3.51
N THR A 54 -7.08 13.06 3.97
CA THR A 54 -8.06 12.18 3.33
C THR A 54 -8.65 11.26 4.41
N THR A 55 -9.93 10.92 4.30
CA THR A 55 -10.65 10.13 5.30
C THR A 55 -11.91 9.52 4.69
N ASN A 56 -12.32 8.34 5.16
CA ASN A 56 -13.62 7.74 4.87
C ASN A 56 -14.74 8.27 5.78
N SER A 57 -14.42 9.02 6.84
CA SER A 57 -15.38 9.62 7.75
C SER A 57 -16.19 10.74 7.08
N LYS A 58 -17.50 10.53 6.90
CA LYS A 58 -18.39 11.56 6.35
C LYS A 58 -18.54 12.77 7.25
N ILE A 59 -18.44 12.57 8.57
CA ILE A 59 -18.49 13.65 9.56
C ILE A 59 -17.28 14.56 9.39
N LEU A 60 -16.07 13.97 9.34
CA LEU A 60 -14.84 14.73 9.22
C LEU A 60 -14.73 15.42 7.85
N GLN A 61 -15.17 14.76 6.77
CA GLN A 61 -15.34 15.41 5.46
C GLN A 61 -16.28 16.62 5.53
N GLY A 62 -17.38 16.53 6.30
CA GLY A 62 -18.30 17.63 6.54
C GLY A 62 -17.63 18.83 7.23
N VAL A 63 -16.83 18.58 8.26
CA VAL A 63 -16.03 19.61 8.94
C VAL A 63 -15.04 20.26 7.97
N TRP A 64 -14.29 19.47 7.22
CA TRP A 64 -13.33 19.98 6.24
C TRP A 64 -13.98 20.82 5.14
N ARG A 65 -15.19 20.47 4.68
CA ARG A 65 -15.95 21.30 3.73
C ARG A 65 -16.30 22.66 4.33
N GLN A 66 -16.71 22.71 5.60
CA GLN A 66 -17.05 23.96 6.28
C GLN A 66 -15.81 24.85 6.49
N GLU A 67 -14.66 24.24 6.80
CA GLU A 67 -13.39 24.93 7.01
C GLU A 67 -12.62 25.19 5.71
N ASN A 68 -13.18 24.84 4.55
CA ASN A 68 -12.57 24.93 3.22
C ASN A 68 -11.21 24.23 3.11
N ILE A 69 -11.07 23.10 3.82
CA ILE A 69 -9.87 22.26 3.82
C ILE A 69 -9.95 21.29 2.64
N PRO A 70 -8.96 21.31 1.72
CA PRO A 70 -8.98 20.43 0.56
C PRO A 70 -8.71 18.99 0.99
N TYR A 71 -9.56 18.07 0.52
CA TYR A 71 -9.37 16.64 0.65
C TYR A 71 -9.70 15.95 -0.69
N LYS A 72 -9.28 14.69 -0.85
CA LYS A 72 -9.53 13.89 -2.05
C LYS A 72 -10.35 12.65 -1.71
N ASP A 73 -11.33 12.36 -2.57
CA ASP A 73 -12.13 11.13 -2.48
C ASP A 73 -11.33 9.90 -2.90
N ILE A 74 -10.45 10.06 -3.90
CA ILE A 74 -9.52 9.03 -4.36
C ILE A 74 -8.08 9.52 -4.13
N THR A 75 -7.31 8.73 -3.39
CA THR A 75 -5.92 9.03 -3.04
C THR A 75 -5.03 7.81 -3.24
N GLN A 76 -3.72 7.97 -3.05
CA GLN A 76 -2.76 6.87 -3.03
C GLN A 76 -2.12 6.82 -1.65
N VAL A 77 -2.20 5.66 -1.00
CA VAL A 77 -1.64 5.39 0.33
C VAL A 77 -0.68 4.22 0.19
N LEU A 78 0.59 4.40 0.60
CA LEU A 78 1.62 3.34 0.52
C LEU A 78 1.77 2.70 -0.88
N GLY A 79 1.54 3.46 -1.95
CA GLY A 79 1.62 2.95 -3.32
C GLY A 79 0.31 2.38 -3.90
N VAL A 80 -0.75 2.27 -3.09
CA VAL A 80 -2.05 1.68 -3.49
C VAL A 80 -3.11 2.76 -3.58
N LYS A 81 -3.96 2.70 -4.61
CA LYS A 81 -5.10 3.62 -4.71
C LYS A 81 -6.15 3.27 -3.67
N TRP A 82 -6.68 4.26 -2.97
CA TRP A 82 -7.76 4.13 -2.00
C TRP A 82 -8.91 5.04 -2.39
N ASP A 83 -10.10 4.45 -2.47
CA ASP A 83 -11.37 5.15 -2.62
C ASP A 83 -12.00 5.30 -1.24
N THR A 84 -12.05 6.53 -0.74
CA THR A 84 -12.54 6.84 0.61
C THR A 84 -14.06 6.81 0.74
N ASP A 85 -14.80 6.84 -0.37
CA ASP A 85 -16.26 6.80 -0.34
C ASP A 85 -16.76 5.37 -0.12
N SER A 86 -16.19 4.44 -0.88
CA SER A 86 -16.48 3.01 -0.79
C SER A 86 -15.64 2.27 0.26
N ASP A 87 -14.60 2.92 0.78
CA ASP A 87 -13.57 2.34 1.65
C ASP A 87 -12.87 1.11 1.02
N VAL A 88 -12.48 1.25 -0.24
CA VAL A 88 -11.89 0.15 -1.03
C VAL A 88 -10.51 0.52 -1.58
N PHE A 89 -9.53 -0.36 -1.39
CA PHE A 89 -8.26 -0.29 -2.11
C PHE A 89 -8.42 -0.81 -3.55
N GLN A 90 -8.08 0.04 -4.51
CA GLN A 90 -8.15 -0.28 -5.94
C GLN A 90 -6.80 -0.81 -6.43
N ILE A 91 -6.80 -2.05 -6.89
CA ILE A 91 -5.63 -2.72 -7.48
C ILE A 91 -5.95 -3.17 -8.89
N ASP A 92 -5.33 -2.50 -9.85
CA ASP A 92 -5.53 -2.76 -11.27
C ASP A 92 -4.45 -3.72 -11.83
N VAL A 93 -3.85 -4.54 -10.96
CA VAL A 93 -2.71 -5.40 -11.32
C VAL A 93 -3.18 -6.71 -11.93
N LEU A 94 -4.26 -7.31 -11.41
CA LEU A 94 -4.83 -8.55 -11.97
C LEU A 94 -5.32 -8.33 -13.40
N ALA A 95 -6.03 -7.23 -13.66
CA ALA A 95 -6.44 -6.86 -15.01
C ALA A 95 -5.23 -6.73 -15.95
N LYS A 96 -4.14 -6.08 -15.49
CA LYS A 96 -2.89 -5.93 -16.27
C LYS A 96 -2.12 -7.23 -16.45
N ILE A 97 -2.16 -8.15 -15.48
CA ILE A 97 -1.59 -9.50 -15.62
C ILE A 97 -2.39 -10.29 -16.66
N VAL A 98 -3.72 -10.26 -16.58
CA VAL A 98 -4.61 -10.95 -17.52
C VAL A 98 -4.45 -10.38 -18.93
N GLU A 99 -4.39 -9.05 -19.07
CA GLU A 99 -4.13 -8.39 -20.35
C GLU A 99 -2.75 -8.76 -20.91
N ALA A 100 -1.71 -8.71 -20.07
CA ALA A 100 -0.36 -9.15 -20.45
C ALA A 100 -0.26 -10.64 -20.79
N SER A 101 -1.17 -11.48 -20.28
CA SER A 101 -1.22 -12.91 -20.59
C SER A 101 -1.86 -13.24 -21.94
N ARG A 102 -2.38 -12.23 -22.65
CA ARG A 102 -2.83 -12.37 -24.05
C ARG A 102 -1.66 -12.43 -25.03
N GLU A 103 -0.46 -12.05 -24.59
CA GLU A 103 0.81 -12.25 -25.29
C GLU A 103 1.66 -13.29 -24.54
N PRO A 104 2.73 -13.85 -25.12
CA PRO A 104 3.62 -14.74 -24.37
C PRO A 104 4.14 -14.01 -23.14
N VAL A 105 3.72 -14.44 -21.94
CA VAL A 105 4.10 -13.80 -20.69
C VAL A 105 5.63 -13.90 -20.54
N THR A 106 6.32 -12.79 -20.83
CA THR A 106 7.77 -12.76 -20.73
C THR A 106 8.20 -12.44 -19.30
N LYS A 107 9.37 -12.97 -18.93
CA LYS A 107 10.09 -12.67 -17.69
C LYS A 107 10.17 -11.16 -17.39
N ARG A 108 10.26 -10.34 -18.44
CA ARG A 108 10.32 -8.88 -18.38
C ARG A 108 9.00 -8.22 -17.95
N ILE A 109 7.86 -8.76 -18.36
CA ILE A 109 6.54 -8.23 -17.98
C ILE A 109 6.27 -8.52 -16.50
N LEU A 110 6.54 -9.75 -16.06
CA LEU A 110 6.41 -10.15 -14.66
C LEU A 110 7.28 -9.30 -13.72
N LEU A 111 8.56 -9.07 -14.07
CA LEU A 111 9.45 -8.20 -13.30
C LEU A 111 9.03 -6.72 -13.32
N LYS A 112 8.31 -6.25 -14.35
CA LYS A 112 7.76 -4.89 -14.38
C LYS A 112 6.52 -4.74 -13.46
N LEU A 113 5.85 -5.84 -13.15
CA LEU A 113 4.65 -5.86 -12.32
C LEU A 113 4.98 -6.03 -10.82
N MET A 114 6.04 -6.77 -10.48
CA MET A 114 6.45 -7.05 -9.09
C MET A 114 6.74 -5.82 -8.22
N PRO A 115 7.47 -4.77 -8.67
CA PRO A 115 7.72 -3.58 -7.84
C PRO A 115 6.47 -2.77 -7.53
N LYS A 116 5.42 -2.90 -8.35
CA LYS A 116 4.10 -2.29 -8.08
C LYS A 116 3.33 -3.02 -6.97
N PHE A 117 3.88 -4.14 -6.52
CA PHE A 117 3.33 -5.05 -5.53
C PHE A 117 4.21 -5.09 -4.28
N TYR A 118 4.81 -3.96 -3.93
CA TYR A 118 5.40 -3.83 -2.60
C TYR A 118 4.25 -3.74 -1.60
N ASP A 119 4.04 -4.83 -0.87
CA ASP A 119 2.97 -4.98 0.10
C ASP A 119 3.57 -4.97 1.52
N PRO A 120 3.86 -3.78 2.08
CA PRO A 120 4.45 -3.67 3.40
C PRO A 120 3.54 -4.22 4.50
N LEU A 121 2.23 -4.36 4.23
CA LEU A 121 1.21 -4.77 5.20
C LEU A 121 0.72 -6.21 5.03
N GLY A 122 1.15 -6.92 3.98
CA GLY A 122 0.71 -8.29 3.68
C GLY A 122 -0.74 -8.41 3.20
N LEU A 123 -1.41 -7.29 2.88
CA LEU A 123 -2.82 -7.23 2.46
C LEU A 123 -3.10 -8.01 1.17
N PHE A 124 -2.06 -8.23 0.37
CA PHE A 124 -2.15 -8.79 -0.96
C PHE A 124 -1.35 -10.10 -1.08
N ALA A 125 -1.06 -10.77 0.04
CA ALA A 125 -0.39 -12.06 0.04
C ALA A 125 -0.94 -13.08 -0.98
N PRO A 126 -2.28 -13.23 -1.19
CA PRO A 126 -2.81 -14.15 -2.20
C PRO A 126 -2.38 -13.82 -3.63
N VAL A 127 -2.35 -12.54 -4.00
CA VAL A 127 -1.94 -12.11 -5.36
C VAL A 127 -0.42 -12.25 -5.52
N ALA A 128 0.38 -11.99 -4.48
CA ALA A 128 1.82 -12.29 -4.47
C ALA A 128 2.10 -13.78 -4.72
N VAL A 129 1.31 -14.67 -4.11
CA VAL A 129 1.44 -16.12 -4.31
C VAL A 129 1.15 -16.50 -5.77
N VAL A 130 0.08 -15.98 -6.37
CA VAL A 130 -0.23 -16.24 -7.79
C VAL A 130 0.91 -15.78 -8.69
N VAL A 131 1.46 -14.59 -8.46
CA VAL A 131 2.60 -14.09 -9.25
C VAL A 131 3.83 -14.98 -9.06
N LYS A 132 4.15 -15.39 -7.83
CA LYS A 132 5.27 -16.32 -7.54
C LYS A 132 5.10 -17.67 -8.25
N ILE A 133 3.88 -18.21 -8.29
CA ILE A 133 3.57 -19.45 -9.03
C ILE A 133 3.81 -19.26 -10.53
N LEU A 134 3.33 -18.14 -11.11
CA LEU A 134 3.56 -17.83 -12.51
C LEU A 134 5.05 -17.72 -12.84
N PHE A 135 5.85 -17.11 -11.96
CA PHE A 135 7.31 -17.08 -12.08
C PHE A 135 7.92 -18.49 -12.10
N GLN A 136 7.47 -19.36 -11.21
CA GLN A 136 8.00 -20.72 -11.10
C GLN A 136 7.64 -21.57 -12.32
N VAL A 137 6.40 -21.49 -12.81
CA VAL A 137 5.93 -22.25 -13.98
C VAL A 137 6.65 -21.82 -15.27
N HIS A 138 7.00 -20.54 -15.41
CA HIS A 138 7.73 -20.03 -16.58
C HIS A 138 9.26 -20.15 -16.46
N GLY A 139 9.76 -21.01 -15.54
CA GLY A 139 11.18 -21.34 -15.42
C GLY A 139 12.05 -20.17 -14.95
N LEU A 140 11.55 -19.35 -14.02
CA LEU A 140 12.36 -18.40 -13.27
C LEU A 140 12.60 -18.91 -11.86
N VAL A 141 13.88 -19.03 -11.51
CA VAL A 141 14.34 -19.25 -10.14
C VAL A 141 13.80 -18.11 -9.26
N VAL A 142 13.03 -18.47 -8.25
CA VAL A 142 12.61 -17.54 -7.21
C VAL A 142 13.85 -17.21 -6.38
N PHE A 143 14.27 -15.95 -6.37
CA PHE A 143 15.26 -15.47 -5.40
C PHE A 143 14.63 -15.47 -4.00
N ASN A 144 14.73 -16.60 -3.30
CA ASN A 144 14.65 -16.65 -1.85
C ASN A 144 16.04 -17.01 -1.35
N GLY A 145 16.72 -16.06 -0.70
CA GLY A 145 17.93 -16.30 0.10
C GLY A 145 19.01 -17.18 -0.54
N MET A 146 19.93 -16.56 -1.31
CA MET A 146 21.30 -16.99 -1.61
C MET A 146 21.63 -18.46 -2.00
N ASN A 147 20.69 -19.37 -2.21
CA ASN A 147 21.01 -20.75 -2.61
C ASN A 147 20.29 -21.17 -3.89
N CYS A 148 21.11 -21.40 -4.92
CA CYS A 148 20.71 -21.75 -6.27
C CYS A 148 20.67 -23.28 -6.41
N TYR A 149 19.49 -23.88 -6.42
CA TYR A 149 19.35 -25.28 -6.84
C TYR A 149 18.76 -25.33 -8.26
N ARG A 150 19.60 -25.70 -9.22
CA ARG A 150 19.26 -25.93 -10.62
C ARG A 150 18.70 -27.33 -10.77
N GLN A 151 17.42 -27.48 -11.07
CA GLN A 151 16.89 -28.75 -11.57
C GLN A 151 17.04 -28.75 -13.09
N LEU A 152 17.92 -29.63 -13.56
CA LEU A 152 18.22 -29.86 -14.97
C LEU A 152 16.98 -30.43 -15.66
N TYR A 153 16.56 -29.81 -16.76
CA TYR A 153 15.68 -30.46 -17.73
C TYR A 153 16.47 -31.62 -18.35
N HIS A 154 16.19 -32.85 -17.93
CA HIS A 154 16.55 -34.03 -18.72
C HIS A 154 15.64 -34.09 -19.94
N ASN A 155 16.14 -33.56 -21.06
CA ASN A 155 15.69 -33.95 -22.40
C ASN A 155 16.70 -34.98 -22.92
N ASN A 156 16.38 -36.27 -22.77
CA ASN A 156 17.05 -37.32 -23.55
C ASN A 156 16.03 -37.85 -24.56
N GLY A 157 15.88 -37.11 -25.66
CA GLY A 157 15.38 -37.64 -26.92
C GLY A 157 16.56 -38.11 -27.77
N THR A 158 16.62 -39.42 -27.96
CA THR A 158 17.25 -40.21 -29.05
C THR A 158 18.08 -39.51 -30.13
N GLY A 159 19.28 -40.04 -30.38
CA GLY A 159 20.01 -39.89 -31.64
C GLY A 159 21.32 -40.68 -31.65
N GLY A 160 21.36 -41.81 -32.38
CA GLY A 160 22.54 -42.65 -32.60
C GLY A 160 22.24 -44.14 -32.53
#